data_AF-A0A831YYP9-F1
#
_entry.id   AF-A0A831YYP9-F1
#
_cell.length_a   1.000
_cell.length_b   1.000
_cell.length_c   1.000
_cell.angle_alpha   90.00
_cell.angle_beta   90.00
_cell.angle_gamma   90.00
#
_symmetry.space_group_name_H-M   'P 1'
#
loop_
_entity.id
_entity.type
_entity.pdbx_description
1 polymer ?
#
loop_
_entity_poly.entity_id
_entity_poly.type
_entity_poly.pdbx_seq_one_letter_code
_entity_poly.pdbx_strand_id
1 'polypeptide(L)'
;MKKKILLTSGIITSGLVTIEIFGTYQLCNNNIFCVNVLDVLFINLLPIIPLFLFSLITYKMHNNIYRVWLRFSYIWIPLAMLAVFFAPEYSADWMFPVVKGTVAFFSSALYTIFSTIIVLWLWAKQRDMESKKNI
;
A
#
# COMPACT_ATOMS: atom_id res chain seq x y z
N MET A 1 4.95 18.42 4.83
CA MET A 1 4.84 16.95 5.05
C MET A 1 4.45 16.19 3.78
N LYS A 2 3.40 16.59 3.06
CA LYS A 2 2.95 15.98 1.79
C LYS A 2 4.08 15.61 0.81
N LYS A 3 4.97 16.56 0.50
CA LYS A 3 6.10 16.35 -0.42
C LYS A 3 7.11 15.29 0.07
N LYS A 4 7.41 15.26 1.37
CA LYS A 4 8.35 14.28 1.94
C LYS A 4 7.79 12.86 1.80
N ILE A 5 6.50 12.68 2.12
CA ILE A 5 5.82 11.39 2.06
C ILE A 5 5.76 10.88 0.63
N LEU A 6 5.42 11.75 -0.33
CA LEU A 6 5.37 11.40 -1.75
C LEU A 6 6.74 11.04 -2.33
N LEU A 7 7.80 11.75 -1.93
CA LEU A 7 9.17 11.40 -2.33
C LEU A 7 9.62 10.07 -1.72
N THR A 8 9.37 9.85 -0.42
CA THR A 8 9.76 8.61 0.24
C THR A 8 9.00 7.41 -0.32
N SER A 9 7.68 7.50 -0.50
CA SER A 9 6.90 6.40 -1.09
C SER A 9 7.26 6.19 -2.55
N GLY A 10 7.53 7.27 -3.31
CA GLY A 10 7.97 7.16 -4.70
C GLY A 10 9.32 6.47 -4.88
N ILE A 11 10.32 6.81 -4.06
CA ILE A 11 11.63 6.14 -4.10
C ILE A 11 11.49 4.66 -3.76
N ILE A 12 10.71 4.34 -2.72
CA ILE A 12 10.48 2.95 -2.29
C ILE A 12 9.77 2.15 -3.39
N THR A 13 8.67 2.70 -3.94
CA THR A 13 7.91 2.05 -5.02
C THR A 13 8.75 1.90 -6.29
N SER A 14 9.55 2.90 -6.66
CA SER A 14 10.47 2.79 -7.80
C SER A 14 11.51 1.70 -7.58
N GLY A 15 12.09 1.61 -6.39
CA GLY A 15 13.04 0.54 -6.03
C GLY A 15 12.42 -0.85 -6.16
N LEU A 16 11.21 -1.02 -5.62
CA LEU A 16 10.44 -2.28 -5.73
C LEU A 16 10.21 -2.71 -7.17
N VAL A 17 9.71 -1.80 -8.02
CA VAL A 17 9.45 -2.10 -9.44
C VAL A 17 10.73 -2.45 -10.18
N THR A 18 11.84 -1.80 -9.84
CA THR A 18 13.14 -2.10 -10.44
C THR A 18 13.59 -3.53 -10.09
N ILE A 19 13.47 -3.92 -8.82
CA ILE A 19 13.78 -5.29 -8.36
C ILE A 19 12.91 -6.33 -9.08
N GLU A 20 11.63 -6.04 -9.29
CA GLU A 20 10.72 -6.91 -10.02
C GLU A 20 11.14 -7.09 -11.49
N ILE A 21 11.52 -6.00 -12.17
CA ILE A 21 11.95 -6.03 -13.58
C ILE A 21 13.24 -6.84 -13.77
N PHE A 22 14.23 -6.67 -12.88
CA PHE A 22 15.49 -7.43 -12.96
C PHE A 22 15.31 -8.88 -12.51
N GLY A 23 14.31 -9.17 -11.68
CA GLY A 23 14.05 -10.49 -11.15
C GLY A 23 14.99 -10.85 -10.00
N THR A 24 14.42 -11.40 -8.92
CA THR A 24 15.15 -11.78 -7.71
C THR A 24 16.24 -12.83 -7.98
N TYR A 25 16.01 -13.74 -8.93
CA TYR A 25 16.96 -14.79 -9.31
C TYR A 25 18.22 -14.28 -10.00
N GLN A 26 18.10 -13.26 -10.87
CA GLN A 26 19.26 -12.67 -11.56
C GLN A 26 20.11 -11.83 -10.59
N LEU A 27 19.46 -11.07 -9.70
CA LEU A 27 20.14 -10.25 -8.70
C LEU A 27 20.89 -11.08 -7.65
N CYS A 28 20.31 -12.23 -7.26
CA CYS A 28 20.87 -13.08 -6.21
C CYS A 28 21.80 -14.19 -6.72
N ASN A 29 22.05 -14.31 -8.03
CA ASN A 29 22.91 -15.33 -8.63
C ASN A 29 22.65 -16.74 -8.07
N ASN A 30 21.37 -17.14 -8.00
CA ASN A 30 20.90 -18.41 -7.44
C ASN A 30 21.23 -18.69 -5.95
N ASN A 31 21.67 -17.69 -5.18
CA ASN A 31 21.79 -17.85 -3.73
C ASN A 31 20.40 -17.92 -3.09
N ILE A 32 20.00 -19.12 -2.65
CA ILE A 32 18.69 -19.43 -2.07
C ILE A 32 18.36 -18.50 -0.88
N PHE A 33 19.35 -18.19 -0.03
CA PHE A 33 19.15 -17.29 1.11
C PHE A 33 18.83 -15.87 0.66
N CYS A 34 19.56 -15.36 -0.35
CA CYS A 34 19.31 -14.03 -0.93
C CYS A 34 17.92 -13.96 -1.56
N VAL A 35 17.53 -14.98 -2.33
CA VAL A 35 16.21 -15.04 -2.97
C VAL A 35 15.10 -15.00 -1.92
N ASN A 36 15.17 -15.81 -0.86
CA ASN A 36 14.17 -15.82 0.20
C ASN A 36 14.06 -14.49 0.94
N VAL A 37 15.18 -13.86 1.29
CA VAL A 37 15.17 -12.56 2.00
C VAL A 37 14.56 -11.47 1.12
N LEU A 38 14.93 -11.45 -0.17
CA LEU A 38 14.46 -10.46 -1.12
C LEU A 38 12.95 -10.63 -1.41
N ASP A 39 12.48 -11.87 -1.50
CA ASP A 39 11.07 -12.19 -1.75
C ASP A 39 10.17 -11.82 -0.55
N VAL A 40 10.63 -12.12 0.68
CA VAL A 40 9.94 -11.69 1.91
C VAL A 40 9.88 -10.16 2.02
N LEU A 41 10.97 -9.47 1.69
CA LEU A 41 10.98 -8.00 1.63
C LEU A 41 9.97 -7.49 0.59
N PHE A 42 9.96 -8.06 -0.61
CA PHE A 42 9.06 -7.66 -1.68
C PHE A 42 7.58 -7.79 -1.27
N ILE A 43 7.20 -8.95 -0.73
CA ILE A 43 5.83 -9.22 -0.28
C ILE A 43 5.40 -8.29 0.85
N ASN A 44 6.30 -8.01 1.81
CA ASN A 44 6.01 -7.11 2.94
C ASN A 44 5.86 -5.64 2.51
N LEU A 45 6.54 -5.22 1.45
CA LEU A 45 6.49 -3.84 0.94
C LEU A 45 5.42 -3.62 -0.14
N LEU A 46 4.77 -4.69 -0.63
CA LEU A 46 3.68 -4.60 -1.61
C LEU A 46 2.57 -3.58 -1.24
N PRO A 47 2.13 -3.48 0.04
CA PRO A 47 1.09 -2.51 0.45
C PRO A 47 1.49 -1.03 0.30
N ILE A 48 2.76 -0.74 0.03
CA ILE A 48 3.27 0.63 -0.17
C ILE A 48 2.93 1.15 -1.57
N ILE A 49 2.75 0.26 -2.57
CA ILE A 49 2.42 0.65 -3.95
C ILE A 49 1.07 1.40 -4.03
N PRO A 50 -0.04 0.87 -3.47
CA PRO A 50 -1.30 1.61 -3.40
C PRO A 50 -1.16 2.95 -2.68
N LEU A 51 -0.35 2.98 -1.62
CA LEU A 51 -0.13 4.19 -0.84
C LEU A 51 0.56 5.30 -1.65
N PHE A 52 1.51 4.94 -2.52
CA PHE A 52 2.11 5.89 -3.46
C PHE A 52 1.07 6.45 -4.43
N LEU A 53 0.25 5.60 -5.05
CA LEU A 53 -0.81 6.01 -5.98
C LEU A 53 -1.82 6.95 -5.31
N PHE A 54 -2.33 6.58 -4.13
CA PHE A 54 -3.26 7.43 -3.40
C PHE A 54 -2.62 8.70 -2.85
N SER A 55 -1.34 8.67 -2.47
CA SER A 55 -0.61 9.88 -2.09
C SER A 55 -0.52 10.84 -3.27
N LEU A 56 -0.39 10.35 -4.51
CA LEU A 56 -0.34 11.18 -5.71
C LEU A 56 -1.70 11.79 -6.04
N ILE A 57 -2.78 11.01 -5.95
CA ILE A 57 -4.16 11.47 -6.14
C ILE A 57 -4.54 12.52 -5.08
N THR A 58 -4.28 12.23 -3.80
CA THR A 58 -4.66 13.10 -2.68
C THR A 58 -3.71 14.29 -2.50
N TYR A 59 -2.56 14.33 -3.19
CA TYR A 59 -1.64 15.47 -3.15
C TYR A 59 -2.32 16.76 -3.62
N LYS A 60 -3.14 16.66 -4.68
CA LYS A 60 -3.88 17.79 -5.27
C LYS A 60 -5.13 18.16 -4.47
N MET A 61 -5.54 17.34 -3.49
CA MET A 61 -6.72 17.57 -2.66
C MET A 61 -6.47 18.47 -1.44
N HIS A 62 -7.56 19.02 -0.91
CA HIS A 62 -7.58 19.88 0.26
C HIS A 62 -6.88 19.23 1.46
N ASN A 63 -6.16 20.04 2.26
CA ASN A 63 -5.30 19.56 3.35
C ASN A 63 -6.04 18.74 4.41
N ASN A 64 -7.34 18.97 4.58
CA ASN A 64 -8.16 18.25 5.56
C ASN A 64 -8.40 16.79 5.14
N ILE A 65 -8.75 16.56 3.86
CA ILE A 65 -8.95 15.20 3.32
C ILE A 65 -7.66 14.39 3.43
N TYR A 66 -6.54 15.00 3.03
CA TYR A 66 -5.23 14.36 3.11
C TYR A 66 -4.87 13.94 4.53
N ARG A 67 -5.15 14.78 5.54
CA ARG A 67 -4.80 14.46 6.94
C ARG A 67 -5.61 13.29 7.48
N VAL A 68 -6.90 13.20 7.16
CA VAL A 68 -7.77 12.09 7.58
C VAL A 68 -7.32 10.79 6.92
N TRP A 69 -7.11 10.82 5.60
CA TRP A 69 -6.59 9.68 4.84
C TRP A 69 -5.21 9.22 5.36
N LEU A 70 -4.33 10.15 5.72
CA LEU A 70 -3.00 9.82 6.21
C LEU A 70 -3.03 9.12 7.58
N ARG A 71 -3.93 9.54 8.49
CA ARG A 71 -4.13 8.87 9.79
C ARG A 71 -4.61 7.44 9.60
N PHE A 72 -5.54 7.23 8.68
CA PHE A 72 -6.01 5.88 8.32
C PHE A 72 -4.84 5.03 7.80
N SER A 73 -4.06 5.57 6.87
CA SER A 73 -2.91 4.86 6.29
C SER A 73 -1.84 4.51 7.33
N TYR A 74 -1.56 5.41 8.27
CA TYR A 74 -0.57 5.18 9.32
C TYR A 74 -0.95 4.03 10.26
N ILE A 75 -2.24 3.75 10.44
CA ILE A 75 -2.74 2.63 11.24
C ILE A 75 -2.84 1.35 10.38
N TRP A 76 -3.24 1.48 9.11
CA TRP A 76 -3.45 0.35 8.23
C TRP A 76 -2.14 -0.31 7.78
N ILE A 77 -1.08 0.46 7.50
CA ILE A 77 0.19 -0.13 7.03
C ILE A 77 0.83 -1.05 8.08
N PRO A 78 1.00 -0.65 9.36
CA PRO A 78 1.55 -1.56 10.36
C PRO A 78 0.65 -2.78 10.57
N LEU A 79 -0.66 -2.58 10.52
CA LEU A 79 -1.63 -3.68 10.64
C LEU A 79 -1.50 -4.67 9.46
N ALA A 80 -1.34 -4.16 8.25
CA ALA A 80 -1.09 -4.96 7.05
C ALA A 80 0.23 -5.72 7.14
N MET A 81 1.30 -5.06 7.57
CA MET A 81 2.62 -5.69 7.78
C MET A 81 2.55 -6.81 8.82
N LEU A 82 1.86 -6.57 9.94
CA LEU A 82 1.63 -7.60 10.96
C LEU A 82 0.82 -8.78 10.40
N ALA A 83 -0.24 -8.51 9.63
CA ALA A 83 -1.05 -9.55 9.03
C ALA A 83 -0.23 -10.44 8.05
N VAL A 84 0.65 -9.83 7.26
CA VAL A 84 1.57 -10.57 6.38
C VAL A 84 2.61 -11.35 7.18
N PHE A 85 3.09 -10.80 8.29
CA PHE A 85 4.07 -11.47 9.17
C PHE A 85 3.49 -12.72 9.85
N PHE A 86 2.23 -12.68 10.27
CA PHE A 86 1.54 -13.83 10.86
C PHE A 86 1.03 -14.85 9.82
N ALA A 87 1.10 -14.54 8.53
CA ALA A 87 0.64 -15.45 7.49
C ALA A 87 1.64 -16.61 7.29
N PRO A 88 1.16 -17.86 7.18
CA PRO A 88 2.03 -19.01 6.95
C PRO A 88 2.68 -18.96 5.55
N GLU A 89 3.88 -19.53 5.43
CA GLU A 89 4.63 -19.61 4.17
C GLU A 89 4.11 -20.70 3.23
N TYR A 90 3.48 -21.74 3.80
CA TYR A 90 2.96 -22.89 3.06
C TYR A 90 1.55 -23.20 3.54
N SER A 91 0.63 -23.33 2.58
CA SER A 91 -0.72 -23.83 2.79
C SER A 91 -0.85 -25.21 2.18
N ALA A 92 -1.38 -26.18 2.93
CA ALA A 92 -1.71 -27.50 2.41
C ALA A 92 -2.96 -27.48 1.49
N ASP A 93 -3.73 -26.40 1.51
CA ASP A 93 -4.95 -26.25 0.72
C ASP A 93 -4.69 -25.66 -0.67
N TRP A 94 -5.14 -26.38 -1.69
CA TRP A 94 -5.02 -26.05 -3.11
C TRP A 94 -6.04 -25.01 -3.59
N MET A 95 -7.13 -24.81 -2.86
CA MET A 95 -8.26 -23.95 -3.30
C MET A 95 -8.18 -22.51 -2.76
N PHE A 96 -7.59 -22.31 -1.58
CA PHE A 96 -7.30 -20.98 -1.01
C PHE A 96 -5.97 -21.01 -0.27
N PRO A 97 -4.84 -20.94 -0.98
CA PRO A 97 -3.55 -20.92 -0.32
C PRO A 97 -3.40 -19.62 0.47
N VAL A 98 -3.58 -19.68 1.80
CA VAL A 98 -3.35 -18.57 2.73
C VAL A 98 -1.84 -18.42 2.90
N VAL A 99 -1.20 -17.92 1.84
CA VAL A 99 0.24 -17.67 1.77
C VAL A 99 0.47 -16.18 1.96
N LYS A 100 1.66 -15.79 2.43
CA LYS A 100 2.08 -14.40 2.62
C LYS A 100 1.71 -13.48 1.44
N GLY A 101 1.91 -13.95 0.21
CA GLY A 101 1.55 -13.22 -1.00
C GLY A 101 0.04 -12.93 -1.13
N THR A 102 -0.81 -13.93 -0.84
CA THR A 102 -2.28 -13.79 -0.86
C THR A 102 -2.74 -12.76 0.18
N VAL A 103 -2.19 -12.81 1.40
CA VAL A 103 -2.54 -11.86 2.47
C VAL A 103 -2.09 -10.45 2.13
N ALA A 104 -0.89 -10.27 1.58
CA ALA A 104 -0.41 -8.98 1.11
C ALA A 104 -1.30 -8.41 -0.01
N PHE A 105 -1.70 -9.26 -0.97
CA PHE A 105 -2.60 -8.88 -2.05
C PHE A 105 -3.99 -8.47 -1.52
N PHE A 106 -4.65 -9.31 -0.71
CA PHE A 106 -5.95 -8.96 -0.12
C PHE A 106 -5.88 -7.70 0.74
N SER A 107 -4.82 -7.52 1.53
CA SER A 107 -4.63 -6.33 2.35
C SER A 107 -4.48 -5.06 1.50
N SER A 108 -3.71 -5.14 0.40
CA SER A 108 -3.56 -4.03 -0.54
C SER A 108 -4.86 -3.71 -1.30
N ALA A 109 -5.64 -4.73 -1.68
CA ALA A 109 -6.96 -4.57 -2.30
C ALA A 109 -7.95 -3.90 -1.34
N LEU A 110 -8.05 -4.39 -0.09
CA LEU A 110 -8.88 -3.79 0.95
C LEU A 110 -8.47 -2.35 1.23
N TYR A 111 -7.17 -2.08 1.36
CA TYR A 111 -6.66 -0.73 1.53
C TYR A 111 -7.12 0.19 0.40
N THR A 112 -7.06 -0.27 -0.84
CA THR A 112 -7.50 0.50 -2.02
C THR A 112 -8.99 0.81 -1.96
N ILE A 113 -9.83 -0.16 -1.60
CA ILE A 113 -11.29 0.01 -1.47
C ILE A 113 -11.60 1.04 -0.37
N PHE A 114 -11.09 0.83 0.85
CA PHE A 114 -11.33 1.73 1.98
C PHE A 114 -10.79 3.14 1.71
N SER A 115 -9.60 3.24 1.14
CA SER A 115 -8.99 4.51 0.74
C SER A 115 -9.88 5.29 -0.24
N THR A 116 -10.40 4.60 -1.27
CA THR A 116 -11.32 5.20 -2.25
C THR A 116 -12.60 5.70 -1.59
N ILE A 117 -13.22 4.89 -0.74
CA ILE A 117 -14.45 5.24 -0.02
C ILE A 117 -14.23 6.48 0.85
N ILE A 118 -13.15 6.52 1.63
CA ILE A 118 -12.82 7.66 2.51
C ILE A 118 -12.64 8.94 1.69
N VAL A 119 -11.88 8.86 0.59
CA VAL A 119 -11.62 10.02 -0.28
C VAL A 119 -12.91 10.53 -0.93
N LEU A 120 -13.74 9.64 -1.48
CA LEU A 120 -15.01 10.01 -2.12
C LEU A 120 -16.01 10.60 -1.11
N TRP A 121 -16.12 10.00 0.07
CA TRP A 121 -17.05 10.47 1.11
C TRP A 121 -16.65 11.85 1.65
N LEU A 122 -15.36 12.06 1.90
CA LEU A 122 -14.84 13.36 2.33
C LEU A 122 -14.99 14.41 1.23
N TRP A 123 -14.78 14.04 -0.03
CA TRP A 123 -14.97 14.94 -1.16
C TRP A 123 -16.44 15.36 -1.33
N ALA A 124 -17.38 14.41 -1.23
CA ALA A 124 -18.81 14.70 -1.24
C ALA A 124 -19.21 15.64 -0.09
N LYS A 125 -18.75 15.34 1.13
CA LYS A 125 -19.00 16.17 2.32
C LYS A 125 -18.45 17.59 2.19
N GLN A 126 -17.30 17.79 1.53
CA GLN A 126 -16.77 19.13 1.29
C GLN A 126 -17.64 19.94 0.33
N ARG A 127 -18.17 19.33 -0.74
CA ARG A 127 -19.07 20.02 -1.68
C ARG A 127 -20.36 20.49 -1.02
N ASP A 128 -20.94 19.69 -0.15
CA ASP A 128 -22.15 20.07 0.60
C ASP A 128 -21.92 21.28 1.52
N MET A 129 -20.75 21.37 2.14
CA MET A 129 -20.38 22.48 3.02
C MET A 129 -20.15 23.78 2.23
N GLU A 130 -19.57 23.70 1.02
CA GLU A 130 -19.43 24.85 0.12
C GLU A 130 -20.79 25.33 -0.40
N SER A 131 -21.70 24.40 -0.73
CA SER A 131 -23.07 24.76 -1.15
C SER A 131 -23.85 25.49 -0.06
N LYS A 132 -23.70 25.11 1.20
CA LYS A 132 -24.38 25.78 2.33
C LYS A 132 -23.80 27.14 2.70
N LYS A 133 -22.57 27.44 2.29
CA LYS A 133 -21.93 28.74 2.57
C LYS A 133 -22.32 29.83 1.56
N ASN A 134 -22.84 29.43 0.40
CA ASN A 134 -23.26 30.32 -0.69
C ASN A 134 -24.77 30.62 -0.69
N ILE A 135 -25.49 30.20 0.36
CA ILE A 135 -26.90 30.51 0.64
C ILE A 135 -26.92 31.36 1.90
#